data_AF-A8ID97-F1
#
_entry.id   AF-A8ID97-F1
#
_cell.length_a   1.000
_cell.length_b   1.000
_cell.length_c   1.000
_cell.angle_alpha   90.00
_cell.angle_beta   90.00
_cell.angle_gamma   90.00
#
_symmetry.space_group_name_H-M   'P 1'
#
loop_
_entity.id
_entity.type
_entity.pdbx_description
1 polymer ?
#
loop_
_entity_poly.entity_id
_entity_poly.type
_entity_poly.pdbx_seq_one_letter_code
_entity_poly.pdbx_strand_id
1 'polypeptide(L)'
;MGRDRLLWLLLAILLGGLLILALNHEQGEVAGLSLDQFGSLIYLAPLGLVVGAGILTMARRSLGETLSAIAFWLMLVAVLAVGYTYRDPLQRVAERVIGQLVPGYVIAVPGAGNVVEVARGADGDFAVRVGLNGATVPMLLDTGASSVVLTQEAAQAAGIALDRLKYDVAVDTANGRTRAAAVTLDRVSIGSIVEYKVPALVAPAGMLRTPLLGMSFLSRLDGFEVRGDRLVLRGPGETKTR
;
A
#
# COMPACT_ATOMS: atom_id res chain seq x y z
N MET A 1 6.24 44.94 2.67
CA MET A 1 5.84 44.37 1.36
C MET A 1 6.50 43.01 1.03
N GLY A 2 7.03 42.24 2.01
CA GLY A 2 7.94 41.12 1.70
C GLY A 2 7.75 39.79 2.47
N ARG A 3 6.87 39.71 3.48
CA ARG A 3 6.74 38.49 4.29
C ARG A 3 5.75 37.49 3.68
N ASP A 4 4.68 37.99 3.09
CA ASP A 4 3.62 37.16 2.50
C ASP A 4 4.08 36.54 1.18
N ARG A 5 4.83 37.29 0.36
CA ARG A 5 5.38 36.80 -0.92
C ARG A 5 6.40 35.67 -0.74
N LEU A 6 7.20 35.71 0.34
CA LEU A 6 8.17 34.65 0.64
C LEU A 6 7.47 33.35 1.04
N LEU A 7 6.41 33.45 1.85
CA LEU A 7 5.57 32.30 2.22
C LEU A 7 4.89 31.69 0.99
N TRP A 8 4.33 32.51 0.10
CA TRP A 8 3.73 32.04 -1.15
C TRP A 8 4.74 31.39 -2.10
N LEU A 9 5.99 31.90 -2.16
CA LEU A 9 7.06 31.29 -2.95
C LEU A 9 7.51 29.94 -2.37
N LEU A 10 7.67 29.85 -1.05
CA LEU A 10 8.02 28.58 -0.39
C LEU A 10 6.91 27.54 -0.57
N LEU A 11 5.65 27.96 -0.43
CA LEU A 11 4.49 27.10 -0.69
C LEU A 11 4.44 26.66 -2.15
N ALA A 12 4.69 27.55 -3.11
CA ALA A 12 4.71 27.20 -4.53
C ALA A 12 5.83 26.21 -4.88
N ILE A 13 7.02 26.38 -4.30
CA ILE A 13 8.16 25.45 -4.47
C ILE A 13 7.83 24.09 -3.86
N LEU A 14 7.27 24.07 -2.65
CA LEU A 14 6.90 22.83 -1.96
C LEU A 14 5.81 22.07 -2.73
N LEU A 15 4.76 22.78 -3.17
CA LEU A 15 3.62 22.19 -3.88
C LEU A 15 4.02 21.73 -5.29
N GLY A 16 4.86 22.51 -5.99
CA GLY A 16 5.42 22.13 -7.28
C GLY A 16 6.36 20.92 -7.21
N GLY A 17 7.21 20.86 -6.19
CA GLY A 17 8.06 19.69 -5.92
C GLY A 17 7.25 18.43 -5.63
N LEU A 18 6.22 18.54 -4.79
CA LEU A 18 5.26 17.46 -4.50
C LEU A 18 4.53 16.97 -5.75
N LEU A 19 4.09 17.89 -6.61
CA LEU A 19 3.39 17.56 -7.86
C LEU A 19 4.31 16.80 -8.83
N ILE A 20 5.56 17.23 -8.98
CA ILE A 20 6.56 16.56 -9.82
C ILE A 20 6.85 15.14 -9.30
N LEU A 21 6.90 14.95 -7.98
CA LEU A 21 7.11 13.65 -7.35
C LEU A 21 5.91 12.71 -7.59
N ALA A 22 4.68 13.24 -7.49
CA ALA A 22 3.46 12.49 -7.74
C ALA A 22 3.32 12.05 -9.21
N LEU A 23 3.72 12.90 -10.16
CA LEU A 23 3.64 12.61 -11.59
C LEU A 23 4.73 11.65 -12.09
N ASN A 24 5.89 11.61 -11.44
CA ASN A 24 7.02 10.77 -11.84
C ASN A 24 7.20 9.51 -10.97
N HIS A 25 6.20 9.18 -10.14
CA HIS A 25 6.23 8.00 -9.26
C HIS A 25 6.53 6.67 -10.00
N GLU A 26 6.14 6.59 -11.28
CA GLU A 26 6.29 5.38 -12.11
C GLU A 26 7.70 5.22 -12.71
N GLN A 27 8.48 6.31 -12.84
CA GLN A 27 9.77 6.30 -13.58
C GLN A 27 11.00 6.11 -12.69
N GLY A 28 10.84 6.09 -11.36
CA GLY A 28 11.91 5.80 -10.40
C GLY A 28 12.96 6.92 -10.21
N GLU A 29 13.08 7.84 -11.16
CA GLU A 29 14.04 8.94 -11.15
C GLU A 29 13.41 10.25 -11.63
N VAL A 30 13.82 11.37 -11.02
CA VAL A 30 13.43 12.72 -11.44
C VAL A 30 14.70 13.51 -11.71
N ALA A 31 14.89 13.92 -12.97
CA ALA A 31 16.06 14.68 -13.42
C ALA A 31 17.42 14.01 -13.07
N GLY A 32 17.48 12.67 -13.10
CA GLY A 32 18.68 11.88 -12.81
C GLY A 32 18.99 11.71 -11.32
N LEU A 33 18.06 12.06 -10.43
CA LEU A 33 18.12 11.80 -8.99
C LEU A 33 17.10 10.71 -8.62
N SER A 34 17.47 9.82 -7.69
CA SER A 34 16.51 8.86 -7.14
C SER A 34 15.37 9.60 -6.41
N LEU A 35 14.17 9.00 -6.38
CA LEU A 35 13.00 9.59 -5.71
C LEU A 35 13.28 9.96 -4.23
N ASP A 36 14.09 9.17 -3.55
CA ASP A 36 14.55 9.39 -2.18
C ASP A 36 15.49 10.60 -2.07
N GLN A 37 16.46 10.73 -2.99
CA GLN A 37 17.35 11.88 -3.06
C GLN A 37 16.59 13.17 -3.40
N PHE A 38 15.67 13.10 -4.36
CA PHE A 38 14.83 14.22 -4.77
C PHE A 38 13.88 14.66 -3.64
N GLY A 39 13.29 13.71 -2.91
CA GLY A 39 12.47 13.99 -1.73
C GLY A 39 13.25 14.68 -0.60
N SER A 40 14.51 14.27 -0.37
CA SER A 40 15.38 14.92 0.61
C SER A 40 15.68 16.38 0.24
N LEU A 41 15.85 16.69 -1.05
CA LEU A 41 16.07 18.06 -1.55
C LEU A 41 14.84 18.94 -1.41
N ILE A 42 13.64 18.40 -1.64
CA ILE A 42 12.38 19.14 -1.43
C ILE A 42 12.21 19.53 0.05
N TYR A 43 12.68 18.69 0.96
CA TYR A 43 12.65 18.99 2.39
C TYR A 43 13.75 19.97 2.82
N LEU A 44 14.97 19.82 2.29
CA LEU A 44 16.14 20.62 2.69
C LEU A 44 16.20 21.99 2.02
N ALA A 45 15.68 22.15 0.79
CA ALA A 45 15.77 23.41 0.05
C ALA A 45 15.01 24.57 0.70
N PRO A 46 13.75 24.42 1.19
CA PRO A 46 13.06 25.45 1.95
C PRO A 46 13.79 25.78 3.26
N LEU A 47 14.28 24.76 3.98
CA LEU A 47 15.00 24.95 5.23
C LEU A 47 16.29 25.76 5.02
N GLY A 48 17.08 25.39 4.00
CA GLY A 48 18.31 26.08 3.63
C GLY A 48 18.06 27.52 3.16
N LEU A 49 17.01 27.76 2.37
CA LEU A 49 16.61 29.10 1.94
C LEU A 49 16.25 30.01 3.11
N VAL A 50 15.47 29.48 4.05
CA VAL A 50 15.01 30.27 5.19
C VAL A 50 16.20 30.51 6.14
N VAL A 51 17.07 29.51 6.41
CA VAL A 51 18.31 29.67 7.21
C VAL A 51 19.27 30.68 6.56
N GLY A 52 19.52 30.56 5.26
CA GLY A 52 20.38 31.49 4.51
C GLY A 52 19.86 32.91 4.50
N ALA A 53 18.54 33.09 4.30
CA ALA A 53 17.89 34.40 4.41
C ALA A 53 17.97 34.95 5.85
N GLY A 54 17.85 34.09 6.86
CA GLY A 54 18.04 34.44 8.28
C GLY A 54 19.43 35.01 8.54
N ILE A 55 20.48 34.32 8.10
CA ILE A 55 21.88 34.75 8.27
C ILE A 55 22.15 36.07 7.53
N LEU A 56 21.65 36.23 6.30
CA LEU A 56 21.84 37.45 5.51
C LEU A 56 21.13 38.68 6.09
N THR A 57 19.98 38.49 6.74
CA THR A 57 19.24 39.57 7.41
C THR A 57 19.81 39.95 8.77
N MET A 58 20.58 39.05 9.39
CA MET A 58 21.28 39.23 10.67
C MET A 58 22.41 40.28 10.58
N ALA A 59 23.03 40.43 9.40
CA ALA A 59 24.13 41.36 9.16
C ALA A 59 23.74 42.86 9.18
N ARG A 60 22.45 43.19 9.31
CA ARG A 60 21.96 44.59 9.24
C ARG A 60 20.96 44.98 10.34
N ARG A 61 20.76 44.18 11.38
CA ARG A 61 19.70 44.42 12.40
C ARG A 61 20.24 44.53 13.83
N SER A 62 19.52 45.27 14.66
CA SER A 62 19.83 45.49 16.08
C SER A 62 19.78 44.19 16.90
N LEU A 63 20.53 44.15 18.01
CA LEU A 63 20.69 42.96 18.87
C LEU A 63 19.36 42.35 19.35
N GLY A 64 18.34 43.16 19.60
CA GLY A 64 17.02 42.69 20.04
C GLY A 64 16.23 41.94 18.96
N GLU A 65 16.31 42.36 17.70
CA GLU A 65 15.65 41.67 16.59
C GLU A 65 16.31 40.33 16.29
N THR A 66 17.64 40.28 16.44
CA THR A 66 18.45 39.06 16.27
C THR A 66 18.07 37.97 17.27
N LEU A 67 17.84 38.34 18.53
CA LEU A 67 17.36 37.43 19.58
C LEU A 67 15.98 36.83 19.26
N SER A 68 15.05 37.65 18.78
CA SER A 68 13.72 37.18 18.40
C SER A 68 13.74 36.22 17.19
N ALA A 69 14.63 36.47 16.22
CA ALA A 69 14.83 35.59 15.08
C ALA A 69 15.43 34.24 15.51
N ILE A 70 16.46 34.24 16.36
CA ILE A 70 17.03 33.00 16.91
C ILE A 70 15.97 32.20 17.68
N ALA A 71 15.16 32.86 18.51
CA ALA A 71 14.09 32.21 19.26
C ALA A 71 13.04 31.57 18.34
N PHE A 72 12.62 32.26 17.28
CA PHE A 72 11.70 31.70 16.27
C PHE A 72 12.30 30.47 15.59
N TRP A 73 13.58 30.52 15.22
CA TRP A 73 14.26 29.40 14.59
C TRP A 73 14.43 28.18 15.48
N LEU A 74 14.84 28.40 16.74
CA LEU A 74 14.91 27.33 17.73
C LEU A 74 13.54 26.71 17.97
N MET A 75 12.48 27.52 18.01
CA MET A 75 11.11 27.03 18.13
C MET A 75 10.69 26.20 16.90
N LEU A 76 10.99 26.67 15.68
CA LEU A 76 10.69 25.93 14.45
C LEU A 76 11.44 24.59 14.39
N VAL A 77 12.73 24.59 14.72
CA VAL A 77 13.54 23.36 14.81
C VAL A 77 12.98 22.43 15.87
N ALA A 78 12.57 22.93 17.04
CA ALA A 78 11.96 22.12 18.08
C ALA A 78 10.62 21.50 17.62
N VAL A 79 9.76 22.27 16.96
CA VAL A 79 8.48 21.78 16.41
C VAL A 79 8.73 20.72 15.33
N LEU A 80 9.70 20.95 14.42
CA LEU A 80 10.07 19.98 13.40
C LEU A 80 10.69 18.71 14.00
N ALA A 81 11.53 18.83 15.04
CA ALA A 81 12.12 17.70 15.74
C ALA A 81 11.05 16.87 16.47
N VAL A 82 10.07 17.53 17.10
CA VAL A 82 8.90 16.86 17.67
C VAL A 82 8.10 16.18 16.55
N GLY A 83 7.76 16.89 15.47
CA GLY A 83 7.04 16.32 14.32
C GLY A 83 7.75 15.09 13.73
N TYR A 84 9.08 15.14 13.61
CA TYR A 84 9.90 14.01 13.17
C TYR A 84 9.90 12.84 14.17
N THR A 85 9.92 13.12 15.47
CA THR A 85 9.78 12.09 16.52
C THR A 85 8.43 11.36 16.41
N TYR A 86 7.39 12.07 15.97
CA TYR A 86 6.05 11.51 15.72
C TYR A 86 5.83 11.03 14.27
N ARG A 87 6.90 10.86 13.46
CA ARG A 87 6.78 10.45 12.05
C ARG A 87 6.05 9.11 11.87
N ASP A 88 6.31 8.10 12.71
CA ASP A 88 5.71 6.77 12.53
C ASP A 88 4.20 6.77 12.86
N PRO A 89 3.71 7.42 13.95
CA PRO A 89 2.29 7.66 14.15
C PRO A 89 1.62 8.45 13.02
N LEU A 90 2.27 9.49 12.50
CA LEU A 90 1.75 10.34 11.42
C LEU A 90 1.60 9.56 10.10
N GLN A 91 2.58 8.71 9.76
CA GLN A 91 2.51 7.81 8.62
C GLN A 91 1.31 6.86 8.72
N ARG A 92 1.07 6.26 9.90
CA ARG A 92 -0.09 5.38 10.11
C ARG A 92 -1.44 6.07 9.95
N VAL A 93 -1.54 7.35 10.31
CA VAL A 93 -2.76 8.16 10.10
C VAL A 93 -2.93 8.49 8.62
N ALA A 94 -1.86 8.89 7.93
CA ALA A 94 -1.88 9.16 6.50
C ALA A 94 -2.25 7.91 5.69
N GLU A 95 -1.68 6.76 6.03
CA GLU A 95 -2.01 5.46 5.44
C GLU A 95 -3.48 5.08 5.65
N ARG A 96 -4.06 5.38 6.82
CA ARG A 96 -5.49 5.15 7.09
C ARG A 96 -6.38 6.04 6.23
N VAL A 97 -6.00 7.31 6.04
CA VAL A 97 -6.75 8.25 5.20
C VAL A 97 -6.63 7.86 3.72
N ILE A 98 -5.44 7.51 3.26
CA ILE A 98 -5.21 7.09 1.87
C ILE A 98 -5.90 5.75 1.57
N GLY A 99 -5.85 4.79 2.51
CA GLY A 99 -6.57 3.51 2.39
C GLY A 99 -8.09 3.65 2.37
N GLN A 100 -8.65 4.70 3.00
CA GLN A 100 -10.06 5.06 2.88
C GLN A 100 -10.43 5.69 1.53
N LEU A 101 -9.47 6.34 0.87
CA LEU A 101 -9.65 6.99 -0.42
C LEU A 101 -9.37 6.06 -1.60
N VAL A 102 -8.53 5.03 -1.41
CA VAL A 102 -8.12 4.06 -2.45
C VAL A 102 -8.33 2.62 -1.96
N PRO A 103 -9.43 1.95 -2.36
CA PRO A 103 -9.71 0.56 -1.98
C PRO A 103 -8.63 -0.41 -2.49
N GLY A 104 -8.13 -1.29 -1.61
CA GLY A 104 -7.21 -2.38 -1.96
C GLY A 104 -5.71 -2.05 -1.90
N TYR A 105 -5.31 -0.98 -1.20
CA TYR A 105 -3.90 -0.62 -1.02
C TYR A 105 -3.16 -1.67 -0.17
N VAL A 106 -2.10 -2.25 -0.73
CA VAL A 106 -1.25 -3.26 -0.10
C VAL A 106 -0.01 -2.55 0.44
N ILE A 107 0.18 -2.54 1.76
CA ILE A 107 1.39 -1.97 2.36
C ILE A 107 2.41 -3.09 2.51
N ALA A 108 3.46 -3.05 1.69
CA ALA A 108 4.66 -3.82 1.95
C ALA A 108 5.39 -3.16 3.13
N VAL A 109 5.58 -3.88 4.23
CA VAL A 109 6.31 -3.37 5.40
C VAL A 109 7.82 -3.41 5.07
N PRO A 110 8.51 -2.27 4.88
CA PRO A 110 9.92 -2.27 4.51
C PRO A 110 10.75 -2.95 5.61
N GLY A 111 11.53 -3.97 5.24
CA GLY A 111 12.40 -4.71 6.16
C GLY A 111 11.74 -5.88 6.91
N ALA A 112 10.47 -6.20 6.67
CA ALA A 112 9.75 -7.28 7.38
C ALA A 112 9.61 -8.60 6.59
N GLY A 113 10.38 -8.83 5.52
CA GLY A 113 10.35 -10.08 4.76
C GLY A 113 9.05 -10.30 3.96
N ASN A 114 8.61 -11.56 3.84
CA ASN A 114 7.37 -11.98 3.15
C ASN A 114 6.10 -11.60 3.94
N VAL A 115 5.98 -10.37 4.41
CA VAL A 115 4.83 -9.89 5.20
C VAL A 115 4.04 -8.84 4.42
N VAL A 116 2.72 -9.02 4.38
CA VAL A 116 1.78 -8.14 3.69
C VAL A 116 0.69 -7.69 4.65
N GLU A 117 0.45 -6.39 4.73
CA GLU A 117 -0.70 -5.83 5.44
C GLU A 117 -1.80 -5.39 4.47
N VAL A 118 -3.04 -5.76 4.79
CA VAL A 118 -4.26 -5.39 4.07
C VAL A 118 -5.17 -4.63 5.02
N ALA A 119 -5.60 -3.43 4.61
CA ALA A 119 -6.58 -2.65 5.33
C ALA A 119 -8.01 -3.18 5.09
N ARG A 120 -8.84 -3.14 6.13
CA ARG A 120 -10.27 -3.44 6.03
C ARG A 120 -10.96 -2.37 5.17
N GLY A 121 -11.79 -2.81 4.22
CA GLY A 121 -12.60 -1.92 3.40
C GLY A 121 -13.73 -1.26 4.19
N ALA A 122 -14.36 -0.25 3.60
CA ALA A 122 -15.48 0.48 4.21
C ALA A 122 -16.67 -0.44 4.56
N ASP A 123 -16.90 -1.48 3.76
CA ASP A 123 -17.98 -2.46 3.94
C ASP A 123 -17.65 -3.54 4.99
N GLY A 124 -16.47 -3.47 5.61
CA GLY A 124 -16.04 -4.41 6.65
C GLY A 124 -15.26 -5.61 6.14
N ASP A 125 -15.21 -5.84 4.83
CA ASP A 125 -14.49 -6.97 4.24
C ASP A 125 -13.02 -6.65 3.92
N PHE A 126 -12.21 -7.71 3.78
CA PHE A 126 -10.81 -7.61 3.34
C PHE A 126 -10.69 -7.92 1.84
N ALA A 127 -10.74 -6.88 1.01
CA ALA A 127 -10.51 -7.00 -0.42
C ALA A 127 -9.01 -6.87 -0.75
N VAL A 128 -8.48 -7.83 -1.49
CA VAL A 128 -7.05 -7.92 -1.83
C VAL A 128 -6.88 -8.05 -3.34
N ARG A 129 -5.89 -7.35 -3.91
CA ARG A 129 -5.48 -7.59 -5.30
C ARG A 129 -4.55 -8.80 -5.34
N VAL A 130 -5.00 -9.87 -5.97
CA VAL A 130 -4.27 -11.13 -6.05
C VAL A 130 -3.80 -11.35 -7.49
N GLY A 131 -2.50 -11.61 -7.66
CA GLY A 131 -1.95 -12.08 -8.93
C GLY A 131 -2.24 -13.58 -9.08
N LEU A 132 -3.14 -13.93 -10.00
CA LEU A 132 -3.48 -15.29 -10.40
C LEU A 132 -2.83 -15.59 -11.75
N ASN A 133 -1.81 -16.46 -11.73
CA ASN A 133 -0.95 -16.73 -12.88
C ASN A 133 -0.34 -15.42 -13.44
N GLY A 134 -0.89 -14.88 -14.52
CA GLY A 134 -0.48 -13.63 -15.16
C GLY A 134 -1.47 -12.47 -15.02
N ALA A 135 -2.60 -12.64 -14.33
CA ALA A 135 -3.64 -11.63 -14.20
C ALA A 135 -3.79 -11.15 -12.75
N THR A 136 -4.07 -9.87 -12.56
CA THR A 136 -4.38 -9.31 -11.24
C THR A 136 -5.89 -9.22 -11.06
N VAL A 137 -6.44 -9.95 -10.08
CA VAL A 137 -7.86 -10.04 -9.81
C VAL A 137 -8.15 -9.55 -8.37
N PRO A 138 -9.11 -8.64 -8.16
CA PRO A 138 -9.57 -8.30 -6.82
C PRO A 138 -10.36 -9.48 -6.23
N MET A 139 -9.96 -9.94 -5.05
CA MET A 139 -10.57 -11.07 -4.36
C MET A 139 -10.91 -10.70 -2.91
N LEU A 140 -11.96 -11.32 -2.39
CA LEU A 140 -12.32 -11.20 -0.99
C LEU A 140 -11.60 -12.26 -0.16
N LEU A 141 -10.96 -11.87 0.93
CA LEU A 141 -10.40 -12.84 1.86
C LEU A 141 -11.51 -13.43 2.73
N ASP A 142 -11.66 -14.76 2.68
CA ASP A 142 -12.72 -15.48 3.37
C ASP A 142 -12.13 -16.70 4.10
N THR A 143 -11.97 -16.59 5.42
CA THR A 143 -11.48 -17.69 6.27
C THR A 143 -12.50 -18.81 6.45
N GLY A 144 -13.77 -18.58 6.11
CA GLY A 144 -14.83 -19.59 6.11
C GLY A 144 -14.83 -20.45 4.84
N ALA A 145 -14.24 -19.96 3.76
CA ALA A 145 -14.09 -20.72 2.52
C ALA A 145 -12.94 -21.73 2.64
N SER A 146 -13.24 -23.03 2.46
CA SER A 146 -12.22 -24.09 2.51
C SER A 146 -11.23 -24.05 1.34
N SER A 147 -11.60 -23.42 0.23
CA SER A 147 -10.79 -23.32 -0.99
C SER A 147 -10.83 -21.91 -1.56
N VAL A 148 -9.83 -21.56 -2.34
CA VAL A 148 -9.91 -20.45 -3.30
C VAL A 148 -11.04 -20.73 -4.28
N VAL A 149 -11.95 -19.77 -4.47
CA VAL A 149 -13.09 -19.90 -5.39
C VAL A 149 -13.07 -18.75 -6.39
N LEU A 150 -13.01 -19.08 -7.68
CA LEU A 150 -12.98 -18.14 -8.78
C LEU A 150 -14.36 -18.03 -9.41
N THR A 151 -14.70 -16.82 -9.86
CA THR A 151 -15.76 -16.66 -10.86
C THR A 151 -15.25 -17.13 -12.23
N GLN A 152 -16.13 -17.33 -13.20
CA GLN A 152 -15.72 -17.71 -14.55
C GLN A 152 -14.85 -16.62 -15.20
N GLU A 153 -15.18 -15.36 -14.95
CA GLU A 153 -14.45 -14.20 -15.47
C GLU A 153 -13.03 -14.15 -14.88
N ALA A 154 -12.90 -14.38 -13.57
CA ALA A 154 -11.60 -14.45 -12.91
C ALA A 154 -10.76 -15.64 -13.41
N ALA A 155 -11.38 -16.80 -13.60
CA ALA A 155 -10.72 -17.98 -14.14
C ALA A 155 -10.23 -17.75 -15.58
N GLN A 156 -11.08 -17.14 -16.42
CA GLN A 156 -10.72 -16.79 -17.79
C GLN A 156 -9.57 -15.77 -17.82
N ALA A 157 -9.61 -14.74 -16.97
CA ALA A 157 -8.52 -13.77 -16.84
C ALA A 157 -7.21 -14.43 -16.42
N ALA A 158 -7.26 -15.44 -15.54
CA ALA A 158 -6.11 -16.24 -15.12
C ALA A 158 -5.63 -17.25 -16.20
N GLY A 159 -6.22 -17.26 -17.39
CA GLY A 159 -5.85 -18.13 -18.51
C GLY A 159 -6.43 -19.55 -18.44
N ILE A 160 -7.44 -19.79 -17.59
CA ILE A 160 -8.07 -21.10 -17.46
C ILE A 160 -9.11 -21.29 -18.58
N ALA A 161 -8.96 -22.39 -19.32
CA ALA A 161 -9.86 -22.76 -20.42
C ALA A 161 -11.21 -23.29 -19.88
N LEU A 162 -12.24 -22.43 -19.91
CA LEU A 162 -13.55 -22.71 -19.33
C LEU A 162 -14.30 -23.88 -20.00
N ASP A 163 -14.05 -24.11 -21.29
CA ASP A 163 -14.64 -25.18 -22.11
C ASP A 163 -14.23 -26.59 -21.65
N ARG A 164 -13.09 -26.69 -20.93
CA ARG A 164 -12.57 -27.96 -20.42
C ARG A 164 -12.94 -28.24 -18.97
N LEU A 165 -13.64 -27.30 -18.32
CA LEU A 165 -14.00 -27.43 -16.91
C LEU A 165 -15.14 -28.44 -16.72
N LYS A 166 -14.94 -29.36 -15.77
CA LYS A 166 -15.96 -30.29 -15.32
C LYS A 166 -16.48 -29.83 -13.97
N TYR A 167 -17.75 -29.45 -13.90
CA TYR A 167 -18.41 -29.03 -12.67
C TYR A 167 -18.95 -30.27 -11.92
N ASP A 168 -18.04 -31.05 -11.35
CA ASP A 168 -18.33 -32.32 -10.69
C ASP A 168 -18.03 -32.33 -9.19
N VAL A 169 -17.37 -31.30 -8.66
CA VAL A 169 -17.11 -31.16 -7.22
C VAL A 169 -18.32 -30.56 -6.53
N ALA A 170 -18.95 -31.32 -5.63
CA ALA A 170 -20.01 -30.79 -4.78
C ALA A 170 -19.44 -29.82 -3.73
N VAL A 171 -20.04 -28.64 -3.61
CA VAL A 171 -19.67 -27.62 -2.64
C VAL A 171 -20.92 -27.11 -1.93
N ASP A 172 -20.83 -27.03 -0.61
CA ASP A 172 -21.83 -26.36 0.21
C ASP A 172 -21.53 -24.86 0.24
N THR A 173 -22.51 -24.06 -0.15
CA THR A 173 -22.43 -22.59 -0.12
C THR A 173 -23.55 -22.03 0.75
N ALA A 174 -23.48 -20.75 1.11
CA ALA A 174 -24.55 -20.07 1.84
C ALA A 174 -25.90 -20.12 1.08
N ASN A 175 -25.87 -20.23 -0.25
CA ASN A 175 -27.06 -20.33 -1.10
C ASN A 175 -27.50 -21.79 -1.35
N GLY A 176 -26.90 -22.76 -0.64
CA GLY A 176 -27.17 -24.19 -0.79
C GLY A 176 -26.06 -24.95 -1.52
N ARG A 177 -26.35 -26.19 -1.91
CA ARG A 177 -25.41 -27.07 -2.62
C ARG A 177 -25.29 -26.67 -4.08
N THR A 178 -24.06 -26.52 -4.54
CA THR A 178 -23.73 -26.32 -5.96
C THR A 178 -22.61 -27.25 -6.39
N ARG A 179 -22.31 -27.24 -7.69
CA ARG A 179 -21.13 -27.91 -8.23
C ARG A 179 -20.11 -26.89 -8.71
N ALA A 180 -18.84 -27.15 -8.47
CA ALA A 180 -17.72 -26.36 -8.95
C ALA A 180 -16.76 -27.23 -9.76
N ALA A 181 -15.91 -26.58 -10.56
CA ALA A 181 -14.84 -27.26 -11.27
C ALA A 181 -13.52 -27.13 -10.53
N ALA A 182 -12.85 -28.25 -10.26
CA ALA A 182 -11.52 -28.23 -9.66
C ALA A 182 -10.46 -27.76 -10.66
N VAL A 183 -9.63 -26.82 -10.23
CA VAL A 183 -8.48 -26.33 -10.98
C VAL A 183 -7.28 -26.19 -10.04
N THR A 184 -6.09 -26.09 -10.61
CA THR A 184 -4.88 -25.72 -9.87
C THR A 184 -4.32 -24.46 -10.49
N LEU A 185 -4.12 -23.45 -9.66
CA LEU A 185 -3.46 -22.21 -10.03
C LEU A 185 -1.95 -22.43 -9.98
N ASP A 186 -1.26 -22.15 -11.08
CA ASP A 186 0.18 -22.34 -11.17
C ASP A 186 0.91 -21.40 -10.21
N ARG A 187 0.44 -20.16 -10.12
CA ARG A 187 1.00 -19.12 -9.27
C ARG A 187 -0.10 -18.25 -8.66
N VAL A 188 -0.05 -18.04 -7.36
CA VAL A 188 -0.89 -17.08 -6.63
C VAL A 188 0.02 -16.13 -5.87
N SER A 189 -0.15 -14.82 -6.06
CA SER A 189 0.73 -13.81 -5.47
C SER A 189 -0.03 -12.65 -4.85
N ILE A 190 0.46 -12.16 -3.72
CA ILE A 190 -0.08 -11.01 -3.00
C ILE A 190 1.11 -10.22 -2.46
N GLY A 191 1.34 -9.02 -2.98
CA GLY A 191 2.54 -8.24 -2.63
C GLY A 191 3.81 -9.06 -2.85
N SER A 192 4.59 -9.27 -1.78
CA SER A 192 5.82 -10.08 -1.79
C SER A 192 5.58 -11.59 -1.63
N ILE A 193 4.37 -12.02 -1.26
CA ILE A 193 4.04 -13.43 -1.03
C ILE A 193 3.74 -14.10 -2.37
N VAL A 194 4.37 -15.25 -2.65
CA VAL A 194 4.13 -16.04 -3.85
C VAL A 194 4.00 -17.51 -3.49
N GLU A 195 2.85 -18.09 -3.82
CA GLU A 195 2.54 -19.51 -3.68
C GLU A 195 2.37 -20.18 -5.04
N TYR A 196 2.78 -21.44 -5.13
CA TYR A 196 2.66 -22.23 -6.35
C TYR A 196 1.72 -23.41 -6.16
N LYS A 197 1.12 -23.86 -7.27
CA LYS A 197 0.25 -25.06 -7.30
C LYS A 197 -0.84 -24.99 -6.23
N VAL A 198 -1.62 -23.91 -6.26
CA VAL A 198 -2.69 -23.66 -5.28
C VAL A 198 -4.00 -24.25 -5.81
N PRO A 199 -4.60 -25.24 -5.12
CA PRO A 199 -5.91 -25.78 -5.49
C PRO A 199 -6.97 -24.69 -5.39
N ALA A 200 -7.83 -24.62 -6.39
CA ALA A 200 -8.94 -23.70 -6.46
C ALA A 200 -10.16 -24.36 -7.08
N LEU A 201 -11.29 -23.72 -6.92
CA LEU A 201 -12.56 -24.09 -7.52
C LEU A 201 -13.03 -22.98 -8.45
N VAL A 202 -13.65 -23.33 -9.57
CA VAL A 202 -14.35 -22.38 -10.43
C VAL A 202 -15.84 -22.58 -10.24
N ALA A 203 -16.54 -21.52 -9.81
CA ALA A 203 -17.98 -21.52 -9.65
C ALA A 203 -18.68 -21.39 -11.02
N PRO A 204 -19.88 -21.99 -11.20
CA PRO A 204 -20.70 -21.75 -12.38
C PRO A 204 -21.07 -20.26 -12.51
N ALA A 205 -21.34 -19.81 -13.74
CA ALA A 205 -21.77 -18.44 -14.01
C ALA A 205 -22.95 -18.03 -13.11
N GLY A 206 -22.86 -16.83 -12.52
CA GLY A 206 -23.91 -16.26 -11.68
C GLY A 206 -24.00 -16.81 -10.24
N MET A 207 -23.26 -17.86 -9.89
CA MET A 207 -23.27 -18.43 -8.53
C MET A 207 -22.40 -17.67 -7.53
N LEU A 208 -21.39 -16.95 -8.02
CA LEU A 208 -20.45 -16.19 -7.21
C LEU A 208 -20.24 -14.81 -7.84
N ARG A 209 -20.40 -13.74 -7.06
CA ARG A 209 -20.23 -12.35 -7.53
C ARG A 209 -18.78 -11.89 -7.46
N THR A 210 -18.10 -12.23 -6.37
CA THR A 210 -16.73 -11.82 -6.08
C THR A 210 -15.91 -13.07 -5.79
N PRO A 211 -14.75 -13.26 -6.44
CA PRO A 211 -13.87 -14.39 -6.16
C PRO A 211 -13.36 -14.36 -4.71
N LEU A 212 -13.20 -15.54 -4.11
CA LEU A 212 -12.87 -15.73 -2.70
C LEU A 212 -11.46 -16.32 -2.55
N LEU A 213 -10.66 -15.74 -1.67
CA LEU A 213 -9.35 -16.21 -1.28
C LEU A 213 -9.48 -16.99 0.03
N GLY A 214 -9.66 -18.30 -0.10
CA GLY A 214 -9.93 -19.20 1.02
C GLY A 214 -8.73 -19.98 1.54
N MET A 215 -9.02 -20.99 2.36
CA MET A 215 -8.03 -21.74 3.14
C MET A 215 -7.03 -22.54 2.31
N SER A 216 -7.35 -22.94 1.07
CA SER A 216 -6.37 -23.61 0.20
C SER A 216 -5.14 -22.75 -0.14
N PHE A 217 -5.26 -21.42 -0.02
CA PHE A 217 -4.13 -20.49 -0.04
C PHE A 217 -3.67 -20.13 1.37
N LEU A 218 -4.59 -19.73 2.26
CA LEU A 218 -4.23 -19.21 3.59
C LEU A 218 -3.47 -20.22 4.47
N SER A 219 -3.76 -21.51 4.34
CA SER A 219 -3.05 -22.57 5.08
C SER A 219 -1.60 -22.80 4.65
N ARG A 220 -1.16 -22.20 3.53
CA ARG A 220 0.22 -22.30 3.02
C ARG A 220 1.13 -21.25 3.62
N LEU A 221 0.55 -20.18 4.14
CA LEU A 221 1.23 -19.09 4.81
C LEU A 221 1.79 -19.55 6.16
N ASP A 222 2.87 -18.93 6.61
CA ASP A 222 3.41 -19.15 7.96
C ASP A 222 2.47 -18.59 9.04
N GLY A 223 1.65 -17.60 8.68
CA GLY A 223 0.56 -17.15 9.53
C GLY A 223 -0.28 -16.06 8.89
N PHE A 224 -1.52 -15.94 9.35
CA PHE A 224 -2.39 -14.81 9.08
C PHE A 224 -3.06 -14.36 10.37
N GLU A 225 -3.20 -13.05 10.56
CA GLU A 225 -3.78 -12.48 11.78
C GLU A 225 -4.64 -11.27 11.46
N VAL A 226 -5.84 -11.21 12.04
CA VAL A 226 -6.70 -10.02 11.97
C VAL A 226 -6.49 -9.20 13.25
N ARG A 227 -5.94 -7.99 13.11
CA ARG A 227 -5.71 -7.02 14.18
C ARG A 227 -6.55 -5.77 13.96
N GLY A 228 -7.75 -5.74 14.56
CA GLY A 228 -8.70 -4.65 14.37
C GLY A 228 -9.11 -4.50 12.90
N ASP A 229 -8.71 -3.39 12.29
CA ASP A 229 -9.00 -3.05 10.88
C ASP A 229 -7.90 -3.44 9.90
N ARG A 230 -6.98 -4.32 10.32
CA ARG A 230 -5.89 -4.81 9.47
C ARG A 230 -5.83 -6.33 9.49
N LEU A 231 -5.52 -6.88 8.33
CA LEU A 231 -5.13 -8.27 8.17
C LEU A 231 -3.64 -8.28 7.85
N VAL A 232 -2.88 -9.09 8.58
CA VAL A 232 -1.45 -9.31 8.36
C VAL A 232 -1.29 -10.73 7.82
N LEU A 233 -0.70 -10.86 6.64
CA LEU A 233 -0.33 -12.13 6.00
C LEU A 233 1.18 -12.31 6.08
N ARG A 234 1.63 -13.50 6.45
CA ARG A 234 3.05 -13.88 6.52
C ARG A 234 3.30 -15.07 5.60
N GLY A 235 3.90 -14.83 4.44
CA GLY A 235 4.32 -15.87 3.53
C GLY A 235 5.42 -16.75 4.13
N PRO A 236 5.61 -17.95 3.58
CA PRO A 236 6.63 -18.88 4.05
C PRO A 236 8.03 -18.26 3.97
N GLY A 237 8.84 -18.51 5.00
CA GLY A 237 10.28 -18.24 4.95
C GLY A 237 10.98 -19.04 3.85
N GLU A 238 12.12 -18.54 3.35
CA GLU A 238 12.90 -19.10 2.23
C GLU A 238 13.21 -20.62 2.34
N THR A 239 13.09 -21.21 3.52
CA THR A 239 13.41 -22.61 3.80
C THR A 239 12.37 -23.62 3.29
N LYS A 240 11.18 -23.20 2.84
CA LYS A 240 10.05 -24.11 2.55
C LYS A 240 9.74 -24.35 1.07
N THR A 241 10.53 -23.81 0.14
CA THR A 241 10.35 -24.05 -1.30
C THR A 241 11.03 -25.38 -1.70
N ARG A 242 10.35 -26.51 -1.49
CA ARG A 242 10.74 -27.80 -2.07
C ARG A 242 9.52 -28.58 -2.56
#